data_AF-A0A1W9T3Q3-F1
#
_entry.id   AF-A0A1W9T3Q3-F1
#
_cell.length_a   1.000
_cell.length_b   1.000
_cell.length_c   1.000
_cell.angle_alpha   90.00
_cell.angle_beta   90.00
_cell.angle_gamma   90.00
#
_symmetry.space_group_name_H-M   'P 1'
#
loop_
_entity.id
_entity.type
_entity.pdbx_description
1 polymer ?
#
loop_
_entity_poly.entity_id
_entity_poly.type
_entity_poly.pdbx_seq_one_letter_code
_entity_poly.pdbx_strand_id
1 'polypeptide(L)'
;MNYSEIKKTAKGIFNNTPKLQSLLITSDGQFFTPKNKSAAENHANRLNGAKRKKPLKIVTVARDEVFAADIPEAETKKADKPGNKTNK
;
A
#
# COMPACT_ATOMS: atom_id res chain seq x y z
N MET A 1 -14.49 2.62 -3.21
CA MET A 1 -13.98 1.24 -3.01
C MET A 1 -13.56 1.08 -1.55
N ASN A 2 -13.92 -0.02 -0.89
CA ASN A 2 -13.53 -0.23 0.52
C ASN A 2 -12.11 -0.81 0.61
N TYR A 3 -11.39 -0.56 1.72
CA TYR A 3 -9.98 -0.95 1.88
C TYR A 3 -9.77 -2.48 1.80
N SER A 4 -10.73 -3.26 2.29
CA SER A 4 -10.69 -4.74 2.19
C SER A 4 -10.77 -5.25 0.75
N GLU A 5 -11.53 -4.58 -0.12
CA GLU A 5 -11.61 -4.93 -1.55
C GLU A 5 -10.32 -4.56 -2.27
N ILE A 6 -9.75 -3.39 -1.94
CA ILE A 6 -8.46 -2.94 -2.47
C ILE A 6 -7.38 -3.98 -2.17
N LYS A 7 -7.32 -4.50 -0.93
CA LYS A 7 -6.35 -5.55 -0.56
C LYS A 7 -6.53 -6.84 -1.35
N LYS A 8 -7.77 -7.31 -1.54
CA LYS A 8 -8.04 -8.53 -2.34
C LYS A 8 -7.55 -8.40 -3.78
N THR A 9 -7.89 -7.28 -4.43
CA THR A 9 -7.47 -7.02 -5.82
C THR A 9 -5.96 -6.80 -5.91
N ALA A 10 -5.37 -6.05 -4.98
CA ALA A 10 -3.92 -5.84 -4.90
C ALA A 10 -3.16 -7.18 -4.69
N LYS A 11 -3.67 -8.09 -3.85
CA LYS A 11 -3.09 -9.44 -3.64
C LYS A 11 -2.99 -10.20 -4.96
N GLY A 12 -4.04 -10.19 -5.77
CA GLY A 12 -4.04 -10.80 -7.10
C GLY A 12 -2.98 -10.22 -8.04
N ILE A 13 -2.85 -8.89 -8.06
CA ILE A 13 -1.83 -8.20 -8.88
C ILE A 13 -0.42 -8.52 -8.39
N PHE A 14 -0.19 -8.53 -7.08
CA PHE A 14 1.12 -8.87 -6.49
C PHE A 14 1.51 -10.33 -6.68
N ASN A 15 0.54 -11.26 -6.70
CA ASN A 15 0.79 -12.67 -7.04
C ASN A 15 1.24 -12.82 -8.50
N ASN A 16 0.58 -12.12 -9.43
CA ASN A 16 0.97 -12.13 -10.85
C ASN A 16 2.25 -11.33 -11.14
N THR A 17 2.60 -10.39 -10.27
CA THR A 17 3.76 -9.49 -10.44
C THR A 17 4.67 -9.54 -9.21
N PRO A 18 5.45 -10.61 -9.01
CA PRO A 18 6.21 -10.83 -7.77
C PRO A 18 7.27 -9.77 -7.50
N LYS A 19 7.78 -9.08 -8.53
CA LYS A 19 8.77 -8.00 -8.41
C LYS A 19 8.16 -6.67 -7.95
N LEU A 20 6.83 -6.56 -7.92
CA LEU A 20 6.14 -5.32 -7.56
C LEU A 20 6.02 -5.21 -6.04
N GLN A 21 6.59 -4.15 -5.48
CA GLN A 21 6.65 -3.90 -4.02
C GLN A 21 5.51 -3.02 -3.51
N SER A 22 4.91 -2.21 -4.39
CA SER A 22 3.78 -1.35 -4.04
C SER A 22 2.90 -1.06 -5.25
N LEU A 23 1.67 -0.65 -4.97
CA LEU A 23 0.67 -0.23 -5.95
C LEU A 23 0.10 1.12 -5.53
N LEU A 24 -0.20 1.95 -6.52
CA LEU A 24 -0.95 3.19 -6.35
C LEU A 24 -2.41 2.92 -6.76
N ILE A 25 -3.35 3.19 -5.87
CA ILE A 25 -4.78 2.99 -6.12
C ILE A 25 -5.50 4.33 -6.01
N THR A 26 -6.27 4.69 -7.04
CA THR A 26 -7.15 5.85 -6.99
C THR A 26 -8.48 5.50 -6.33
N SER A 27 -9.17 6.47 -5.73
CA SER A 27 -10.41 6.23 -4.98
C SER A 27 -11.58 5.66 -5.80
N ASP A 28 -11.49 5.75 -7.14
CA ASP A 28 -12.41 5.11 -8.10
C ASP A 28 -12.03 3.66 -8.45
N GLY A 29 -10.94 3.13 -7.89
CA GLY A 29 -10.53 1.72 -8.01
C GLY A 29 -9.54 1.43 -9.13
N GLN A 30 -8.92 2.45 -9.74
CA GLN A 30 -7.89 2.24 -10.76
C GLN A 30 -6.53 1.94 -10.12
N PHE A 31 -5.81 0.93 -10.63
CA PHE A 31 -4.52 0.50 -10.13
C PHE A 31 -3.39 0.97 -11.06
N PHE A 32 -2.32 1.49 -10.47
CA PHE A 32 -1.13 1.93 -11.16
C PHE A 32 0.12 1.38 -10.47
N THR A 33 1.17 1.16 -11.24
CA THR A 33 2.49 0.86 -10.68
C THR A 33 3.19 2.16 -10.23
N PRO A 34 4.14 2.10 -9.29
CA PRO A 34 4.90 3.27 -8.84
C PRO A 34 5.66 3.96 -9.98
N LYS A 35 6.08 3.19 -11.00
CA LYS A 35 6.71 3.72 -12.22
C LYS A 35 5.78 4.63 -13.02
N ASN A 36 4.47 4.41 -12.92
CA ASN A 36 3.44 5.15 -13.63
C ASN A 36 2.75 6.19 -12.74
N LYS A 37 3.47 6.76 -11.76
CA LYS A 37 2.93 7.78 -10.84
C LYS A 37 2.29 8.97 -11.57
N SER A 38 2.93 9.47 -12.62
CA SER A 38 2.37 10.58 -13.44
C SER A 38 1.05 10.21 -14.11
N ALA A 39 0.88 8.95 -14.54
CA ALA A 39 -0.40 8.47 -15.07
C ALA A 39 -1.47 8.40 -13.98
N ALA A 40 -1.11 7.93 -12.78
CA ALA A 40 -2.01 7.91 -11.62
C ALA A 40 -2.47 9.32 -11.21
N GLU A 41 -1.55 10.29 -11.19
CA GLU A 41 -1.85 11.69 -10.91
C GLU A 41 -2.70 12.33 -11.99
N ASN A 42 -2.40 12.08 -13.27
CA ASN A 42 -3.23 12.56 -14.37
C ASN A 42 -4.64 11.96 -14.31
N HIS A 43 -4.75 10.67 -14.04
CA HIS A 43 -6.02 10.00 -13.84
C HIS A 43 -6.77 10.59 -12.65
N ALA A 44 -6.10 10.85 -11.53
CA ALA A 44 -6.72 11.44 -10.34
C ALA A 44 -7.20 12.88 -10.57
N ASN A 45 -6.48 13.65 -11.39
CA ASN A 45 -6.76 15.06 -11.65
C ASN A 45 -7.70 15.30 -12.83
N ARG A 46 -7.89 14.34 -13.74
CA ARG A 46 -8.67 14.52 -14.97
C ARG A 46 -9.83 13.54 -15.12
N LEU A 47 -10.93 14.00 -15.71
CA LEU A 47 -12.07 13.19 -16.12
C LEU A 47 -12.51 13.67 -17.51
N ASN A 48 -12.58 12.76 -18.49
CA ASN A 48 -12.96 13.08 -19.87
C ASN A 48 -12.18 14.28 -20.46
N GLY A 49 -10.87 14.35 -20.20
CA GLY A 49 -9.99 15.43 -20.68
C GLY A 49 -10.03 16.73 -19.88
N ALA A 50 -11.04 16.93 -19.02
CA ALA A 50 -11.16 18.12 -18.16
C ALA A 50 -10.52 17.91 -16.79
N LYS A 51 -10.01 18.97 -16.16
CA LYS A 51 -9.55 18.94 -14.77
C LYS A 51 -10.74 18.77 -13.82
N ARG A 52 -10.64 17.85 -12.87
CA ARG A 52 -11.63 17.69 -11.80
C ARG A 52 -11.56 18.89 -10.85
N LYS A 53 -12.72 19.33 -10.36
CA LYS A 53 -12.78 20.31 -9.24
C LYS A 53 -12.24 19.72 -7.94
N LYS A 54 -12.42 18.42 -7.73
CA LYS A 54 -11.90 17.65 -6.60
C LYS A 54 -11.12 16.44 -7.15
N PRO A 55 -9.78 16.42 -7.02
CA PRO A 55 -8.97 15.28 -7.43
C PRO A 55 -9.35 14.01 -6.66
N LEU A 56 -9.17 12.85 -7.29
CA LEU A 56 -9.28 11.58 -6.58
C LEU A 56 -8.14 11.43 -5.59
N LYS A 57 -8.43 10.74 -4.48
CA LYS A 57 -7.38 10.34 -3.55
C LYS A 57 -6.58 9.19 -4.15
N ILE A 58 -5.26 9.27 -4.04
CA ILE A 58 -4.36 8.17 -4.37
C ILE A 58 -3.87 7.58 -3.04
N VAL A 59 -4.01 6.26 -2.90
CA VAL A 59 -3.52 5.51 -1.76
C VAL A 59 -2.41 4.58 -2.26
N THR A 60 -1.30 4.55 -1.55
CA THR A 60 -0.25 3.56 -1.79
C THR A 60 -0.52 2.34 -0.93
N VAL A 61 -0.49 1.16 -1.53
CA VAL A 61 -0.58 -0.11 -0.81
C VAL A 61 0.72 -0.86 -1.02
N ALA A 62 1.39 -1.20 0.08
CA ALA A 62 2.61 -2.00 0.02
C ALA A 62 2.27 -3.49 -0.10
N ARG A 63 3.16 -4.25 -0.75
CA ARG A 63 3.07 -5.71 -0.82
C ARG A 63 3.00 -6.29 0.59
N ASP A 64 3.92 -5.86 1.46
CA ASP A 64 4.02 -6.38 2.82
C ASP A 64 2.72 -6.16 3.60
N GLU A 65 2.03 -5.03 3.46
CA GLU A 65 0.74 -4.78 4.15
C GLU A 65 -0.41 -5.70 3.68
N VAL A 66 -0.30 -6.23 2.46
CA VAL A 66 -1.30 -7.14 1.87
C VAL A 66 -1.04 -8.58 2.28
N PHE A 67 0.23 -8.99 2.40
CA PHE A 67 0.62 -10.35 2.78
C PHE A 67 0.91 -10.50 4.29
N ALA A 68 1.16 -9.42 5.02
CA ALA A 68 1.34 -9.43 6.48
C ALA A 68 0.05 -9.81 7.23
N ALA A 69 -1.12 -9.66 6.58
CA ALA A 69 -2.39 -10.11 7.13
C ALA A 69 -2.52 -11.65 7.22
N ASP A 70 -1.57 -12.40 6.65
CA ASP A 70 -1.48 -13.87 6.71
C ASP A 70 -0.37 -14.36 7.68
N ILE A 71 0.39 -13.45 8.31
CA ILE A 71 1.41 -13.83 9.30
C ILE A 71 0.71 -13.82 10.68
N PRO A 72 0.53 -14.97 11.35
CA PRO A 72 0.06 -14.97 12.73
C PRO A 72 1.02 -14.13 13.58
N GLU A 73 0.48 -13.32 14.50
CA GLU A 73 1.24 -12.59 15.53
C GLU A 73 2.07 -13.57 16.37
N ALA A 74 3.22 -13.99 15.86
CA ALA A 74 4.05 -14.98 16.50
C ALA A 74 5.53 -14.67 16.31
N GLU A 75 5.93 -13.39 16.38
CA GLU A 75 7.34 -13.09 16.69
C GLU A 75 7.66 -11.68 17.23
N THR A 76 6.69 -10.92 17.76
CA THR A 76 7.01 -9.74 18.61
C THR A 76 6.99 -10.11 20.08
N LYS A 77 7.84 -11.05 20.47
CA LYS A 77 8.31 -11.19 21.86
C LYS A 77 9.78 -11.55 21.85
N LYS A 78 10.68 -10.56 21.79
CA LYS A 78 11.93 -10.46 22.58
C LYS A 78 12.50 -9.04 22.51
N ALA A 79 11.94 -8.13 23.29
CA ALA A 79 12.67 -6.95 23.75
C ALA A 79 12.31 -6.72 25.22
N ASP A 80 12.60 -7.73 26.04
CA ASP A 80 12.52 -7.60 27.49
C ASP A 80 13.74 -8.29 28.08
N LYS A 81 14.74 -7.49 28.46
CA LYS A 81 15.46 -7.57 29.76
C LYS A 81 16.57 -6.51 29.90
N PRO A 82 17.01 -6.22 31.14
CA PRO A 82 16.87 -4.90 31.77
C PRO A 82 18.22 -4.22 32.03
N GLY A 83 18.17 -3.04 32.63
CA GLY A 83 19.31 -2.18 32.92
C GLY A 83 20.54 -2.87 33.52
N ASN A 84 21.72 -2.41 33.09
CA ASN A 84 22.98 -2.71 33.75
C ASN A 84 23.50 -1.43 34.42
N LYS A 85 23.26 -1.32 35.72
CA LYS A 85 24.07 -0.46 36.60
C LYS A 85 25.38 -1.20 36.83
N THR A 86 26.51 -0.59 36.48
CA THR A 86 27.81 -1.02 36.96
C THR A 86 28.57 0.19 37.47
N ASN A 87 28.75 0.21 38.80
CA ASN A 87 29.68 1.06 39.54
C ASN A 87 31.09 1.01 38.91
N LYS A 88 31.78 2.16 38.91
CA LYS A 88 33.17 2.21 39.32
C LYS A 88 33.52 3.58 39.87
#